data_AF-A0A8J2A786-F1
#
_entry.id   AF-A0A8J2A786-F1
#
_cell.length_a   1.000
_cell.length_b   1.000
_cell.length_c   1.000
_cell.angle_alpha   90.00
_cell.angle_beta   90.00
_cell.angle_gamma   90.00
#
_symmetry.space_group_name_H-M   'P 1'
#
loop_
_entity.id
_entity.type
_entity.pdbx_description
1 polymer ?
#
loop_
_entity_poly.entity_id
_entity_poly.type
_entity_poly.pdbx_seq_one_letter_code
_entity_poly.pdbx_strand_id
1 'polypeptide(L)'
;AVFELLRDIEKANKEGRRALYAFIDFAKAFDSLSWPAMEAILRLQGMPENICRVLRDMYRRNAKWSIRLGKDRNTEQRKQKSGIRQG
;
A
#
# COMPACT_ATOMS: atom_id res chain seq x y z
N ALA A 1 11.35 9.84 8.80
CA ALA A 1 12.05 8.55 8.64
C ALA A 1 13.57 8.67 8.81
N VAL A 2 14.37 9.00 7.78
CA VAL A 2 15.85 8.94 7.87
C VAL A 2 16.44 9.89 8.94
N PHE A 3 15.93 11.13 9.03
CA PHE A 3 16.38 12.09 10.04
C PHE A 3 15.92 11.77 11.47
N GLU A 4 14.81 11.04 11.63
CA GLU A 4 14.33 10.59 12.95
C GLU A 4 15.19 9.45 13.47
N LEU A 5 15.51 8.49 12.59
CA LEU A 5 16.41 7.40 12.92
C LEU A 5 17.80 7.90 13.36
N LEU A 6 18.35 8.90 12.66
CA LEU A 6 19.62 9.51 13.03
C LEU A 6 19.57 10.13 14.44
N ARG A 7 18.49 10.85 14.77
CA ARG A 7 18.29 11.43 16.11
C ARG A 7 18.19 10.36 17.20
N ASP A 8 17.51 9.26 16.92
CA ASP A 8 17.37 8.15 17.87
C ASP A 8 18.70 7.41 18.10
N ILE A 9 19.52 7.25 17.05
CA ILE A 9 20.88 6.70 17.15
C ILE A 9 21.76 7.62 18.00
N GLU A 10 21.77 8.93 17.73
CA GLU A 10 22.54 9.91 18.49
C GLU A 10 22.14 9.93 19.97
N LYS A 11 20.84 9.81 20.24
CA LYS A 11 20.31 9.75 21.60
C LYS A 11 20.72 8.47 22.31
N ALA A 12 20.58 7.30 21.68
CA ALA A 12 21.00 6.02 22.25
C ALA A 12 22.50 6.00 22.57
N ASN A 13 23.33 6.58 21.69
CA ASN A 13 24.77 6.74 21.91
C ASN A 13 25.07 7.65 23.11
N LYS A 14 24.39 8.81 23.23
CA LYS A 14 24.56 9.72 24.38
C LYS A 14 24.16 9.07 25.71
N GLU A 15 23.15 8.22 25.70
CA GLU A 15 22.61 7.57 26.89
C GLU A 15 23.30 6.22 27.20
N GLY A 16 24.31 5.82 26.42
CA GLY A 16 25.04 4.57 26.60
C GLY A 16 24.19 3.31 26.38
N ARG A 17 23.04 3.44 25.69
CA ARG A 17 22.13 2.31 25.43
C ARG A 17 22.49 1.63 24.11
N ARG A 18 22.44 0.31 24.11
CA ARG A 18 22.55 -0.48 22.87
C ARG A 18 21.23 -0.38 22.11
N ALA A 19 21.29 -0.04 20.83
CA ALA A 19 20.15 0.00 19.94
C ALA A 19 20.39 -0.92 18.73
N LEU A 20 19.35 -1.65 18.33
CA LEU A 20 19.36 -2.50 17.13
C LEU A 20 18.26 -2.00 16.20
N TYR A 21 18.62 -1.78 14.93
CA TYR A 21 17.71 -1.27 13.92
C TYR A 21 17.56 -2.27 12.78
N ALA A 22 16.32 -2.50 12.38
CA ALA A 22 15.97 -3.33 11.24
C ALA A 22 15.23 -2.46 10.22
N PHE A 23 15.76 -2.40 8.99
CA PHE A 23 15.07 -1.79 7.87
C PHE A 23 14.23 -2.85 7.18
N ILE A 24 12.92 -2.63 7.14
CA ILE A 24 11.97 -3.51 6.46
C ILE A 24 11.42 -2.75 5.27
N ASP A 25 11.73 -3.24 4.07
CA ASP A 25 11.18 -2.72 2.83
C ASP A 25 10.25 -3.77 2.20
N PHE A 26 9.04 -3.36 1.86
CA PHE A 26 8.02 -4.24 1.28
C PHE A 26 8.06 -4.12 -0.24
N ALA A 27 8.56 -5.18 -0.89
CA ALA A 27 8.57 -5.27 -2.34
C ALA A 27 7.16 -5.12 -2.91
N LYS A 28 6.97 -4.13 -3.79
CA LYS A 28 5.70 -3.83 -4.46
C LYS A 28 4.51 -3.77 -3.49
N ALA A 29 4.68 -3.01 -2.40
CA ALA A 29 3.69 -2.93 -1.31
C ALA A 29 2.25 -2.70 -1.79
N PHE A 30 2.07 -1.84 -2.79
CA PHE A 30 0.75 -1.53 -3.34
C PHE A 30 0.19 -2.65 -4.22
N ASP A 31 1.00 -3.32 -5.03
CA ASP A 31 0.56 -4.45 -5.87
C ASP A 31 0.27 -5.72 -5.07
N SER A 32 0.92 -5.86 -3.90
CA SER A 32 0.87 -7.04 -3.04
C SER A 32 -0.20 -6.97 -1.96
N LEU A 33 -1.02 -5.92 -1.97
CA LEU A 33 -2.00 -5.66 -0.93
C LEU A 33 -3.19 -6.65 -0.98
N SER A 34 -3.58 -7.12 0.20
CA SER A 34 -4.70 -8.05 0.41
C SER A 34 -6.00 -7.30 0.68
N TRP A 35 -6.93 -7.36 -0.26
CA TRP A 35 -8.24 -6.69 -0.14
C TRP A 35 -9.10 -7.16 1.04
N PRO A 36 -9.18 -8.46 1.37
CA PRO A 36 -9.88 -8.91 2.58
C PRO A 36 -9.29 -8.30 3.86
N ALA A 37 -7.96 -8.20 3.97
CA ALA A 37 -7.31 -7.58 5.11
C ALA A 37 -7.58 -6.08 5.18
N MET A 38 -7.51 -5.38 4.03
CA MET A 38 -7.83 -3.95 3.96
C MET A 38 -9.27 -3.64 4.34
N GLU A 39 -10.23 -4.46 3.91
CA GLU A 39 -11.64 -4.28 4.27
C GLU A 39 -11.85 -4.37 5.79
N ALA A 40 -11.20 -5.35 6.44
CA ALA A 40 -11.24 -5.48 7.90
C ALA A 40 -10.64 -4.27 8.60
N ILE A 41 -9.50 -3.75 8.12
CA ILE A 41 -8.86 -2.55 8.68
C ILE A 41 -9.73 -1.31 8.51
N LEU A 42 -10.31 -1.09 7.33
CA LEU A 42 -11.19 0.06 7.07
C LEU A 42 -12.40 0.05 8.00
N ARG A 43 -13.05 -1.12 8.17
CA ARG A 43 -14.17 -1.28 9.09
C ARG A 43 -13.75 -1.04 10.55
N LEU A 44 -12.59 -1.54 10.96
CA LEU A 44 -12.05 -1.32 12.30
C LEU A 44 -11.80 0.17 12.58
N GLN A 45 -11.39 0.93 11.57
CA GLN A 45 -11.21 2.39 11.66
C GLN A 45 -12.54 3.18 11.61
N GLY A 46 -13.69 2.51 11.60
CA GLY A 46 -15.00 3.15 11.59
C GLY A 46 -15.45 3.62 10.21
N MET A 47 -14.85 3.11 9.13
CA MET A 47 -15.27 3.47 7.77
C MET A 47 -16.71 3.02 7.51
N PRO A 48 -17.59 3.91 7.01
CA PRO A 48 -18.96 3.57 6.63
C PRO A 48 -19.03 2.41 5.62
N GLU A 49 -19.97 1.50 5.83
CA GLU A 49 -20.10 0.28 5.02
C GLU A 49 -20.40 0.56 3.54
N ASN A 50 -21.09 1.66 3.24
CA ASN A 50 -21.31 2.12 1.87
C ASN A 50 -19.98 2.44 1.17
N ILE A 51 -19.02 3.06 1.86
CA ILE A 51 -17.69 3.36 1.32
C ILE A 51 -16.89 2.06 1.14
N CYS A 52 -16.91 1.17 2.13
CA CYS A 52 -16.26 -0.16 2.01
C CYS A 52 -16.81 -0.97 0.83
N ARG A 53 -18.11 -0.86 0.54
CA ARG A 53 -18.74 -1.51 -0.61
C ARG A 53 -18.24 -0.94 -1.93
N VAL A 54 -18.19 0.39 -2.06
CA VAL A 54 -17.66 1.06 -3.26
C VAL A 54 -16.22 0.63 -3.53
N LEU A 55 -15.34 0.68 -2.52
CA LEU A 55 -13.94 0.30 -2.66
C LEU A 55 -13.78 -1.18 -3.09
N ARG A 56 -14.60 -2.06 -2.51
CA ARG A 56 -14.61 -3.48 -2.88
C ARG A 56 -15.04 -3.70 -4.33
N ASP A 57 -16.06 -2.99 -4.79
CA ASP A 57 -16.53 -3.09 -6.17
C ASP A 57 -15.49 -2.56 -7.17
N MET A 58 -14.84 -1.44 -6.81
CA MET A 58 -13.77 -0.85 -7.62
C MET A 58 -12.60 -1.80 -7.82
N TYR A 59 -12.06 -2.39 -6.75
CA TYR A 59 -10.79 -3.11 -6.84
C TYR A 59 -10.89 -4.63 -6.85
N ARG A 60 -11.91 -5.22 -6.21
CA ARG A 60 -12.05 -6.68 -6.11
C ARG A 60 -12.94 -7.27 -7.20
N ARG A 61 -14.00 -6.57 -7.61
CA ARG A 61 -15.00 -7.12 -8.56
C ARG A 61 -14.75 -6.69 -10.01
N ASN A 62 -14.45 -5.42 -10.25
CA ASN A 62 -14.53 -4.85 -11.60
C ASN A 62 -13.27 -4.13 -12.09
N ALA A 63 -12.17 -4.13 -11.34
CA ALA A 63 -10.94 -3.47 -11.78
C ALA A 63 -10.36 -4.14 -13.04
N LYS A 64 -10.60 -3.52 -14.20
CA LYS A 64 -9.90 -3.81 -15.45
C LYS A 64 -8.95 -2.69 -15.79
N TRP A 65 -7.74 -3.02 -16.22
CA TRP A 65 -6.71 -2.06 -16.60
C TRP A 65 -6.16 -2.34 -17.99
N SER A 66 -5.71 -1.29 -18.65
CA SER A 66 -4.91 -1.34 -19.87
C SER A 66 -3.85 -0.24 -19.77
N ILE A 67 -2.68 -0.49 -20.36
CA ILE A 67 -1.61 0.51 -20.44
C ILE A 67 -1.72 1.21 -21.79
N ARG A 68 -1.68 2.55 -21.79
CA ARG A 68 -1.63 3.33 -23.02
C ARG A 68 -0.21 3.33 -23.58
N LEU A 69 -0.06 2.83 -24.80
CA LEU A 69 1.19 2.78 -25.56
C LEU A 69 1.17 3.88 -26.64
N GLY A 70 1.62 5.08 -26.27
CA GLY A 70 1.64 6.24 -27.19
C GLY A 70 0.28 6.92 -27.35
N LYS A 71 0.01 7.56 -28.50
CA LYS A 71 -1.22 8.35 -28.69
C LYS A 71 -2.46 7.48 -28.90
N ASP A 72 -2.38 6.42 -29.70
CA ASP A 72 -3.59 5.75 -30.22
C ASP A 72 -3.69 4.25 -29.90
N ARG A 73 -2.77 3.70 -29.11
CA ARG A 73 -2.78 2.27 -28.79
C ARG A 73 -2.90 2.04 -27.29
N ASN A 74 -3.77 1.11 -26.92
CA ASN A 74 -3.86 0.57 -25.57
C ASN A 74 -3.49 -0.92 -25.62
N THR A 75 -2.91 -1.45 -24.55
CA THR A 75 -2.81 -2.89 -24.37
C THR A 75 -4.20 -3.50 -24.22
N GLU A 76 -4.28 -4.81 -24.38
CA GLU A 76 -5.47 -5.57 -24.00
C GLU A 76 -5.86 -5.30 -22.54
N GLN A 77 -7.17 -5.30 -22.29
CA GLN A 77 -7.69 -5.14 -20.93
C GLN A 77 -7.40 -6.38 -20.10
N ARG A 78 -6.79 -6.17 -18.93
CA ARG A 78 -6.48 -7.20 -17.95
C ARG A 78 -7.25 -6.97 -16.67
N LYS A 79 -7.64 -8.04 -15.99
CA LYS A 79 -8.25 -7.95 -14.65
C LYS A 79 -7.15 -7.73 -13.60
N GLN A 80 -7.38 -6.79 -12.68
CA GLN A 80 -6.57 -6.65 -11.48
C GLN A 80 -6.84 -7.86 -10.58
N LYS A 81 -5.80 -8.58 -10.18
CA LYS A 81 -5.91 -9.77 -9.30
C LYS A 81 -5.58 -9.46 -7.85
N SER A 82 -4.66 -8.54 -7.60
CA SER A 82 -4.18 -8.16 -6.26
C SER A 82 -3.82 -6.68 -6.22
N GLY A 83 -3.71 -6.12 -5.03
CA GLY A 83 -3.16 -4.78 -4.87
C GLY A 83 -4.06 -3.63 -5.29
N ILE A 84 -3.48 -2.44 -5.28
CA ILE A 84 -4.10 -1.16 -5.64
C ILE A 84 -3.26 -0.47 -6.72
N ARG A 85 -3.89 0.37 -7.55
CA ARG A 85 -3.15 1.15 -8.56
C ARG A 85 -2.45 2.34 -7.92
N GLN A 86 -1.24 2.59 -8.41
CA GLN A 86 -0.45 3.75 -8.07
C GLN A 86 -0.57 4.77 -9.21
N GLY A 87 -0.99 5.99 -8.91
CA GLY A 87 -1.22 7.05 -9.90
C GLY A 87 -2.67 7.18 -10.31
#